data_AF-W4LSA7-F1
#
_entry.id   AF-W4LSA7-F1
#
_cell.length_a   1.000
_cell.length_b   1.000
_cell.length_c   1.000
_cell.angle_alpha   90.00
_cell.angle_beta   90.00
_cell.angle_gamma   90.00
#
_symmetry.space_group_name_H-M   'P 1'
#
loop_
_entity.id
_entity.type
_entity.pdbx_description
1 polymer ?
#
loop_
_entity_poly.entity_id
_entity_poly.type
_entity_poly.pdbx_seq_one_letter_code
_entity_poly.pdbx_strand_id
1 'polypeptide(L)'
;MAKKAIFFLPSVLMALIYLAHAVQAFMLSEELAVVIGVIPGLSGFSTPLLLLVGLADAAVAIALVAYFGKYKPLLFLYAILWPIVPNILKTIGNLHPEWPIVVVMAVLGTLGYLGFRSREQPQAVGSDRIKSY
;
A
#
# COMPACT_ATOMS: atom_id res chain seq x y z
N MET A 1 26.63 -2.01 -2.22
CA MET A 1 25.46 -1.95 -1.31
C MET A 1 24.41 -0.91 -1.72
N ALA A 2 24.78 0.25 -2.28
CA ALA A 2 23.85 1.33 -2.65
C ALA A 2 22.67 0.91 -3.57
N LYS A 3 22.88 0.02 -4.56
CA LYS A 3 21.81 -0.49 -5.43
C LYS A 3 20.71 -1.27 -4.68
N LYS A 4 20.99 -1.83 -3.50
CA LYS A 4 19.97 -2.53 -2.71
C LYS A 4 19.04 -1.59 -1.95
N ALA A 5 19.48 -0.37 -1.63
CA ALA A 5 18.72 0.61 -0.86
C ALA A 5 17.68 1.37 -1.70
N ILE A 6 17.99 1.70 -2.96
CA ILE A 6 17.11 2.50 -3.83
C ILE A 6 15.76 1.82 -4.08
N PHE A 7 15.74 0.49 -4.22
CA PHE A 7 14.48 -0.24 -4.43
C PHE A 7 13.71 -0.55 -3.15
N PHE A 8 14.27 -0.25 -1.99
CA PHE A 8 13.55 -0.31 -0.71
C PHE A 8 12.77 0.98 -0.45
N LEU A 9 13.19 2.08 -1.11
CA LEU A 9 12.60 3.40 -0.96
C LEU A 9 11.10 3.43 -1.29
N PRO A 10 10.59 2.84 -2.39
CA PRO A 10 9.15 2.87 -2.67
C PRO A 10 8.33 2.16 -1.58
N SER A 11 8.81 1.00 -1.10
CA SER A 11 8.14 0.25 -0.03
C SER A 11 8.12 1.03 1.28
N VAL A 12 9.21 1.71 1.64
CA VAL A 12 9.27 2.55 2.83
C VAL A 12 8.35 3.76 2.71
N LEU A 13 8.34 4.44 1.57
CA LEU A 13 7.44 5.59 1.35
C LEU A 13 5.97 5.18 1.45
N MET A 14 5.59 4.06 0.84
CA MET A 14 4.24 3.53 1.00
C MET A 14 3.94 3.17 2.45
N ALA A 15 4.88 2.53 3.15
CA ALA A 15 4.70 2.18 4.56
C ALA A 15 4.49 3.42 5.44
N LEU A 16 5.20 4.53 5.17
CA LEU A 16 5.00 5.79 5.88
C LEU A 16 3.61 6.38 5.65
N ILE A 17 3.08 6.29 4.42
CA ILE A 17 1.72 6.74 4.10
C ILE A 17 0.69 5.90 4.87
N TYR A 18 0.81 4.58 4.83
CA TYR A 18 -0.06 3.67 5.59
C TYR A 18 0.04 3.89 7.10
N LEU A 19 1.24 4.15 7.63
CA LEU A 19 1.42 4.43 9.04
C LEU A 19 0.75 5.76 9.44
N ALA A 20 0.85 6.79 8.59
CA ALA A 20 0.16 8.06 8.83
C ALA A 20 -1.36 7.87 8.85
N HIS A 21 -1.92 7.08 7.92
CA HIS A 21 -3.35 6.75 7.92
C HIS A 21 -3.76 5.96 9.17
N ALA A 22 -2.95 4.98 9.59
CA ALA A 22 -3.20 4.23 10.81
C ALA A 22 -3.28 5.15 12.03
N VAL A 23 -2.35 6.10 12.16
CA VAL A 23 -2.35 7.10 13.23
C VAL A 23 -3.62 7.97 13.18
N GLN A 24 -4.01 8.46 12.00
CA GLN A 24 -5.24 9.25 11.86
C GLN A 24 -6.50 8.46 12.25
N ALA A 25 -6.56 7.17 11.90
CA ALA A 25 -7.64 6.28 12.28
C ALA A 25 -7.68 6.03 13.79
N PHE A 26 -6.52 5.85 14.44
CA PHE A 26 -6.44 5.71 15.91
C PHE A 26 -6.73 7.00 16.67
N MET A 27 -6.47 8.16 16.06
CA MET A 27 -6.85 9.47 16.60
C MET A 27 -8.34 9.78 16.41
N LEU A 28 -9.12 8.83 15.85
CA LEU A 28 -10.57 8.97 15.63
C LEU A 28 -10.91 10.22 14.81
N SER A 29 -10.14 10.48 13.74
CA SER A 29 -10.40 11.61 12.86
C SER A 29 -11.87 11.68 12.45
N GLU A 30 -12.50 12.83 12.71
CA GLU A 30 -13.90 13.08 12.38
C GLU A 30 -14.18 12.84 10.89
N GLU A 31 -13.21 13.15 10.02
CA GLU A 31 -13.32 12.96 8.59
C GLU A 31 -13.52 11.49 8.22
N LEU A 32 -12.75 10.59 8.84
CA LEU A 32 -12.81 9.16 8.55
C LEU A 32 -14.09 8.54 9.15
N ALA A 33 -14.56 9.04 10.30
CA ALA A 33 -15.84 8.66 10.88
C ALA A 33 -17.02 9.04 9.97
N VAL A 34 -16.97 10.24 9.38
CA VAL A 34 -17.97 10.73 8.42
C VAL A 34 -17.96 9.85 7.16
N VAL A 35 -16.78 9.47 6.62
CA VAL A 35 -16.68 8.57 5.46
C VAL A 35 -17.37 7.23 5.70
N ILE A 36 -17.19 6.62 6.87
CA ILE A 36 -17.84 5.34 7.21
C ILE A 36 -19.34 5.55 7.45
N GLY A 37 -19.72 6.68 8.04
CA GLY A 37 -21.10 7.07 8.28
C GLY A 37 -21.94 7.25 7.00
N VAL A 38 -21.30 7.42 5.83
CA VAL A 38 -21.98 7.45 4.52
C VAL A 38 -22.67 6.13 4.21
N ILE A 39 -22.17 5.00 4.73
CA ILE A 39 -22.74 3.68 4.45
C ILE A 39 -24.00 3.46 5.30
N PRO A 40 -25.19 3.27 4.69
CA PRO A 40 -26.42 3.06 5.44
C PRO A 40 -26.31 1.85 6.38
N GLY A 41 -26.64 2.02 7.65
CA GLY A 41 -26.59 0.96 8.67
C GLY A 41 -25.24 0.79 9.39
N LEU A 42 -24.19 1.52 8.99
CA LEU A 42 -22.87 1.46 9.63
C LEU A 42 -22.53 2.69 10.49
N SER A 43 -23.41 3.69 10.57
CA SER A 43 -23.18 4.92 11.37
C SER A 43 -22.87 4.63 12.85
N GLY A 44 -23.54 3.64 13.46
CA GLY A 44 -23.28 3.18 14.83
C GLY A 44 -22.03 2.32 14.99
N PHE A 45 -21.40 1.91 13.89
CA PHE A 45 -20.18 1.09 13.87
C PHE A 45 -18.96 1.86 13.34
N SER A 46 -19.08 3.18 13.15
CA SER A 46 -18.01 4.03 12.63
C SER A 46 -16.73 3.91 13.45
N THR A 47 -16.80 4.06 14.79
CA THR A 47 -15.64 3.93 15.69
C THR A 47 -14.94 2.56 15.62
N PRO A 48 -15.60 1.40 15.80
CA PRO A 48 -14.91 0.12 15.70
C PRO A 48 -14.36 -0.16 14.30
N LEU A 49 -15.06 0.29 13.24
CA LEU A 49 -14.55 0.17 11.86
C LEU A 49 -13.30 1.02 11.63
N LEU A 50 -13.23 2.24 12.18
CA LEU A 50 -12.02 3.07 12.13
C LEU A 50 -10.83 2.38 12.75
N LEU A 51 -11.00 1.80 13.94
CA LEU A 51 -9.92 1.10 14.63
C LEU A 51 -9.46 -0.13 13.83
N LEU A 52 -10.37 -0.87 13.21
CA LEU A 52 -10.04 -2.00 12.35
C LEU A 52 -9.27 -1.56 11.08
N VAL A 53 -9.69 -0.45 10.46
CA VAL A 53 -8.98 0.14 9.32
C VAL A 53 -7.58 0.59 9.74
N GLY A 54 -7.44 1.25 10.89
CA GLY A 54 -6.15 1.67 11.43
C GLY A 54 -5.21 0.50 11.72
N LEU A 55 -5.73 -0.59 12.28
CA LEU A 55 -4.97 -1.83 12.49
C LEU A 55 -4.55 -2.47 11.17
N ALA A 56 -5.43 -2.53 10.18
CA ALA A 56 -5.11 -3.05 8.85
C ALA A 56 -4.02 -2.21 8.17
N ASP A 57 -4.13 -0.88 8.23
CA ASP A 57 -3.15 0.05 7.65
C ASP A 57 -1.78 -0.10 8.34
N ALA A 58 -1.75 -0.20 9.67
CA ALA A 58 -0.52 -0.46 10.42
C ALA A 58 0.11 -1.82 10.03
N ALA A 59 -0.70 -2.87 9.89
CA ALA A 59 -0.24 -4.18 9.47
C ALA A 59 0.36 -4.16 8.06
N VAL A 60 -0.27 -3.43 7.13
CA VAL A 60 0.23 -3.24 5.75
C VAL A 60 1.54 -2.46 5.76
N ALA A 61 1.65 -1.38 6.56
CA ALA A 61 2.90 -0.62 6.70
C ALA A 61 4.05 -1.52 7.17
N ILE A 62 3.83 -2.31 8.21
CA ILE A 62 4.82 -3.27 8.72
C ILE A 62 5.17 -4.30 7.64
N ALA A 63 4.17 -4.84 6.94
CA ALA A 63 4.38 -5.85 5.92
C ALA A 63 5.15 -5.32 4.70
N LEU A 64 4.99 -4.04 4.35
CA LEU A 64 5.69 -3.42 3.22
C LEU A 64 7.19 -3.31 3.49
N VAL A 65 7.56 -3.05 4.75
CA VAL A 65 8.95 -2.99 5.19
C VAL A 65 9.51 -4.40 5.46
N ALA A 66 8.73 -5.26 6.10
CA ALA A 66 9.12 -6.64 6.35
C ALA A 66 9.31 -7.40 5.03
N TYR A 67 10.32 -8.28 4.99
CA TYR A 67 10.62 -9.06 3.80
C TYR A 67 9.76 -10.34 3.76
N PHE A 68 8.59 -10.23 3.13
CA PHE A 68 7.71 -11.37 2.84
C PHE A 68 7.88 -11.82 1.39
N GLY A 69 8.99 -12.48 1.04
CA GLY A 69 9.37 -12.82 -0.34
C GLY A 69 8.19 -13.27 -1.21
N LYS A 70 7.56 -14.41 -0.88
CA LYS A 70 6.45 -14.96 -1.67
C LYS A 70 5.20 -14.06 -1.77
N TYR A 71 4.93 -13.22 -0.77
CA TYR A 71 3.71 -12.44 -0.67
C TYR A 71 3.88 -10.96 -1.03
N LYS A 72 5.13 -10.50 -1.26
CA LYS A 72 5.45 -9.11 -1.60
C LYS A 72 4.66 -8.58 -2.80
N PRO A 73 4.47 -9.34 -3.91
CA PRO A 73 3.67 -8.88 -5.04
C PRO A 73 2.19 -8.61 -4.69
N LEU A 74 1.59 -9.52 -3.93
CA LEU A 74 0.20 -9.38 -3.48
C LEU A 74 0.05 -8.18 -2.55
N LEU A 75 1.05 -7.95 -1.71
CA LEU A 75 1.06 -6.80 -0.81
C LEU A 75 1.15 -5.47 -1.58
N PHE A 76 1.98 -5.38 -2.63
CA PHE A 76 2.00 -4.19 -3.48
C PHE A 76 0.66 -3.97 -4.18
N LEU A 77 0.06 -5.02 -4.71
CA LEU A 77 -1.26 -4.93 -5.35
C LEU A 77 -2.32 -4.44 -4.36
N TYR A 78 -2.38 -5.03 -3.17
CA TYR A 78 -3.27 -4.57 -2.11
C TYR A 78 -3.01 -3.11 -1.77
N ALA A 79 -1.74 -2.73 -1.61
CA ALA A 79 -1.35 -1.40 -1.20
C ALA A 79 -1.69 -0.31 -2.25
N ILE A 80 -1.75 -0.68 -3.53
CA ILE A 80 -2.20 0.17 -4.66
C ILE A 80 -3.73 0.29 -4.67
N LEU A 81 -4.45 -0.80 -4.43
CA LEU A 81 -5.90 -0.85 -4.57
C LEU A 81 -6.62 -0.27 -3.36
N TRP A 82 -6.09 -0.46 -2.16
CA TRP A 82 -6.77 -0.07 -0.93
C TRP A 82 -7.12 1.42 -0.85
N PRO A 83 -6.28 2.39 -1.26
CA PRO A 83 -6.63 3.81 -1.28
C PRO A 83 -7.81 4.15 -2.20
N ILE A 84 -8.18 3.29 -3.15
CA ILE A 84 -9.31 3.50 -4.06
C ILE A 84 -10.63 3.39 -3.29
N VAL A 85 -10.74 2.42 -2.38
CA VAL A 85 -11.97 2.14 -1.61
C VAL A 85 -12.45 3.37 -0.81
N PRO A 86 -11.64 3.99 0.08
CA PRO A 86 -12.09 5.16 0.83
C PRO A 86 -12.35 6.37 -0.07
N ASN A 87 -11.65 6.50 -1.20
CA ASN A 87 -11.90 7.59 -2.15
C ASN A 87 -13.24 7.43 -2.89
N ILE A 88 -13.63 6.19 -3.23
CA ILE A 88 -14.97 5.89 -3.76
C ILE A 88 -16.02 6.23 -2.71
N LEU A 89 -15.81 5.84 -1.44
CA LEU A 89 -16.75 6.18 -0.36
C LEU A 89 -16.86 7.69 -0.14
N LYS A 90 -15.74 8.43 -0.16
CA LYS A 90 -15.73 9.90 -0.12
C LYS A 90 -16.56 10.47 -1.28
N THR A 91 -16.39 9.94 -2.49
CA THR A 91 -17.15 10.38 -3.68
C THR A 91 -18.66 10.15 -3.52
N ILE A 92 -19.07 8.96 -3.06
CA ILE A 92 -20.48 8.63 -2.80
C ILE A 92 -21.06 9.52 -1.69
N GLY A 93 -20.25 9.84 -0.69
CA GLY A 93 -20.61 10.70 0.44
C GLY A 93 -20.58 12.20 0.16
N ASN A 94 -20.34 12.63 -1.08
CA ASN A 94 -20.11 14.04 -1.44
C ASN A 94 -19.00 14.72 -0.61
N LEU A 95 -18.00 13.96 -0.17
CA LEU A 95 -16.78 14.46 0.46
C LEU A 95 -15.68 14.67 -0.59
N HIS A 96 -14.62 15.39 -0.24
CA HIS A 96 -13.53 15.65 -1.19
C HIS A 96 -12.56 14.45 -1.29
N PRO A 97 -12.51 13.72 -2.42
CA PRO A 97 -11.57 12.62 -2.59
C PRO A 97 -10.15 13.12 -2.89
N GLU A 98 -9.16 12.41 -2.35
CA GLU A 98 -7.74 12.65 -2.53
C GLU A 98 -7.17 11.80 -3.68
N TRP A 99 -7.68 11.98 -4.90
CA TRP A 99 -7.15 11.25 -6.06
C TRP A 99 -5.62 11.35 -6.27
N PRO A 100 -4.93 12.46 -5.92
CA PRO A 100 -3.48 12.52 -6.00
C PRO A 100 -2.78 11.43 -5.17
N ILE A 101 -3.29 11.08 -3.99
CA ILE A 101 -2.64 10.05 -3.16
C ILE A 101 -2.78 8.66 -3.78
N VAL A 102 -3.91 8.39 -4.43
CA VAL A 102 -4.13 7.14 -5.18
C VAL A 102 -3.10 6.99 -6.29
N VAL A 103 -2.83 8.07 -7.04
CA VAL A 103 -1.83 8.08 -8.11
C VAL A 103 -0.42 7.87 -7.55
N VAL A 104 -0.05 8.55 -6.47
CA VAL A 104 1.24 8.38 -5.80
C VAL A 104 1.43 6.92 -5.35
N MET A 105 0.40 6.33 -4.74
CA MET A 105 0.44 4.93 -4.29
C MET A 105 0.56 3.95 -5.47
N ALA A 106 -0.13 4.20 -6.58
CA ALA A 106 -0.01 3.41 -7.80
C ALA A 106 1.41 3.45 -8.38
N VAL A 107 2.02 4.64 -8.45
CA VAL A 107 3.40 4.81 -8.94
C VAL A 107 4.38 4.11 -8.01
N LEU A 108 4.33 4.38 -6.70
CA LEU A 108 5.24 3.77 -5.72
C LEU A 108 5.09 2.25 -5.67
N GLY A 109 3.86 1.73 -5.70
CA GLY A 109 3.60 0.29 -5.69
C GLY A 109 4.13 -0.39 -6.95
N THR A 110 3.97 0.26 -8.12
CA THR A 110 4.51 -0.25 -9.39
C THR A 110 6.04 -0.29 -9.37
N LEU A 111 6.69 0.80 -8.93
CA LEU A 111 8.14 0.87 -8.82
C LEU A 111 8.68 -0.16 -7.81
N GLY A 112 7.99 -0.33 -6.67
CA GLY A 112 8.30 -1.34 -5.67
C GLY A 112 8.20 -2.76 -6.21
N TYR A 113 7.13 -3.06 -6.97
CA TYR A 113 6.93 -4.35 -7.61
C TYR A 113 7.99 -4.65 -8.67
N LEU A 114 8.30 -3.72 -9.57
CA LEU A 114 9.37 -3.89 -10.58
C LEU A 114 10.75 -4.07 -9.92
N GLY A 115 11.02 -3.30 -8.87
CA GLY A 115 12.24 -3.42 -8.05
C GLY A 115 12.35 -4.76 -7.34
N PHE A 116 11.22 -5.34 -6.92
CA PHE A 116 11.16 -6.68 -6.33
C PHE A 116 11.38 -7.77 -7.39
N ARG A 117 10.63 -7.73 -8.50
CA ARG A 117 10.71 -8.72 -9.58
C ARG A 117 12.10 -8.83 -10.20
N SER A 118 12.79 -7.70 -10.37
CA SER A 118 14.16 -7.66 -10.91
C SER A 118 15.20 -8.36 -10.02
N ARG A 119 14.87 -8.65 -8.75
CA ARG A 119 15.73 -9.40 -7.82
C ARG A 119 15.40 -10.89 -7.76
N GLU A 120 14.16 -11.26 -8.06
CA GLU A 120 13.74 -12.67 -8.05
C GLU A 120 14.11 -13.42 -9.33
N GLN A 121 14.46 -12.71 -10.41
CA GLN A 121 15.08 -13.34 -11.57
C GLN A 121 16.60 -13.41 -11.37
N PRO A 122 17.20 -14.57 -11.04
CA PRO A 122 18.62 -14.74 -11.22
C PRO A 122 18.90 -14.59 -12.73
N GLN A 123 19.99 -13.92 -13.07
CA GLN A 123 20.43 -13.67 -14.44
C GLN A 123 20.50 -14.98 -15.24
N ALA A 124 19.42 -15.33 -15.94
CA ALA A 124 19.38 -16.43 -16.91
C ALA A 124 19.96 -16.00 -18.27
N VAL A 125 20.95 -15.11 -18.26
CA VAL A 125 21.60 -14.59 -19.47
C VAL A 125 23.10 -14.61 -19.23
N GLY A 126 23.69 -15.80 -19.36
CA GLY A 126 25.13 -15.94 -19.16
C GLY A 126 25.75 -17.33 -19.28
N SER A 127 25.07 -18.36 -19.78
CA SER A 127 25.73 -19.66 -20.01
C SER A 127 25.66 -20.22 -21.43
N ASP A 128 25.10 -19.50 -22.40
CA ASP A 128 25.06 -19.97 -23.80
C ASP A 128 26.28 -19.53 -24.64
N ARG A 129 27.25 -18.84 -24.03
CA ARG A 129 28.57 -18.65 -24.62
C ARG A 129 29.58 -19.45 -23.82
N ILE A 130 29.90 -20.64 -24.34
CA ILE A 130 31.17 -21.39 -24.31
C ILE A 130 30.79 -22.88 -24.42
N LYS A 131 30.41 -23.30 -25.63
CA LYS A 131 30.75 -24.64 -26.11
C LYS A 131 31.58 -24.44 -27.37
N SER A 132 32.83 -24.07 -27.15
CA SER A 132 33.92 -24.37 -28.08
C SER A 132 34.29 -25.82 -27.86
N TYR A 133 34.00 -26.69 -28.83
CA TYR A 133 34.85 -27.80 -29.28
C TYR A 133 34.33 -28.25 -30.64
#